data_AF-A0A9D7IJD2-F1
#
_entry.id   AF-A0A9D7IJD2-F1
#
_cell.length_a   1.000
_cell.length_b   1.000
_cell.length_c   1.000
_cell.angle_alpha   90.00
_cell.angle_beta   90.00
_cell.angle_gamma   90.00
#
_symmetry.space_group_name_H-M   'P 1'
#
loop_
_entity.id
_entity.type
_entity.pdbx_description
1 polymer ?
#
loop_
_entity_poly.entity_id
_entity_poly.type
_entity_poly.pdbx_seq_one_letter_code
_entity_poly.pdbx_strand_id
1 'polypeptide(L)'
;MMLAKALICCLYISALGPADLDSLPVCVQFSPVPSGPGWRNADEPLTDELIRATIDNILDHGFTGIEAPPHRSPEEDKLILSYAQSRGMFVSAHVGSVEIFGRDAPSPICVYSKDYAIEVERRVRESLKSLNGIPRLYNIFPFQDEPFHAGPKSFDMSQEVKDEFRRRYGYDLPEDLGTARENPRAWLDLLNFHSDNFSDGWRQAYRILKSISPEVTVTLTHDSHNTLGGGFGSHTELAIDDVFHWGGDFADMYVFDIYPYMSIDFRFGEPSKFLKPRIAQTHYTMAQMRNLTTITTNFRILGGNIQS
;
A
#
# COMPACT_ATOMS: atom_id res chain seq x y z
N MET A 1 -35.56 39.09 2.01
CA MET A 1 -34.91 38.58 0.79
C MET A 1 -33.40 38.73 0.99
N MET A 2 -32.54 37.72 1.01
CA MET A 2 -32.67 36.31 0.71
C MET A 2 -31.55 35.61 1.51
N LEU A 3 -31.90 34.97 2.62
CA LEU A 3 -31.09 33.91 3.23
C LEU A 3 -31.32 32.66 2.37
N ALA A 4 -30.34 32.26 1.57
CA ALA A 4 -30.18 30.91 1.02
C ALA A 4 -28.99 30.88 0.06
N LYS A 5 -27.91 30.20 0.44
CA LYS A 5 -27.04 29.33 -0.40
C LYS A 5 -25.64 29.20 0.20
N ALA A 6 -25.49 28.27 1.14
CA ALA A 6 -24.29 27.45 1.32
C ALA A 6 -24.58 26.40 2.41
N LEU A 7 -25.66 25.64 2.23
CA LEU A 7 -25.89 24.41 2.96
C LEU A 7 -25.83 23.29 1.91
N ILE A 8 -25.20 22.18 2.29
CA ILE A 8 -25.23 20.87 1.64
C ILE A 8 -24.15 20.63 0.58
N CYS A 9 -22.96 20.23 1.05
CA CYS A 9 -22.36 18.94 0.67
C CYS A 9 -21.31 18.45 1.70
N CYS A 10 -21.45 18.82 2.97
CA CYS A 10 -20.89 18.01 4.06
C CYS A 10 -21.80 16.80 4.22
N LEU A 11 -21.68 15.83 3.31
CA LEU A 11 -21.98 14.45 3.64
C LEU A 11 -21.11 14.16 4.85
N TYR A 12 -21.75 14.03 6.02
CA TYR A 12 -21.13 13.45 7.20
C TYR A 12 -20.56 12.10 6.75
N ILE A 13 -19.26 12.07 6.50
CA ILE A 13 -18.49 10.84 6.48
C ILE A 13 -18.65 10.35 7.91
N SER A 14 -19.54 9.37 8.09
CA SER A 14 -19.75 8.74 9.38
C SER A 14 -18.41 8.15 9.79
N ALA A 15 -17.96 8.53 11.00
CA ALA A 15 -16.61 8.33 11.52
C ALA A 15 -15.94 7.05 10.99
N LEU A 16 -15.01 7.23 10.05
CA LEU A 16 -14.14 6.17 9.55
C LEU A 16 -13.01 5.93 10.57
N GLY A 17 -13.37 5.69 11.82
CA GLY A 17 -12.43 5.35 12.89
C GLY A 17 -12.14 3.85 12.90
N PRO A 18 -10.97 3.42 13.41
CA PRO A 18 -10.65 2.00 13.52
C PRO A 18 -11.72 1.28 14.34
N ALA A 19 -12.11 0.08 13.89
CA ALA A 19 -13.01 -0.77 14.65
C ALA A 19 -12.39 -1.11 16.02
N ASP A 20 -13.16 -1.00 17.11
CA ASP A 20 -12.80 -1.60 18.39
C ASP A 20 -12.79 -3.13 18.20
N LEU A 21 -11.61 -3.73 18.32
CA LEU A 21 -11.40 -5.17 18.15
C LEU A 21 -11.22 -5.84 19.51
N ASP A 22 -12.01 -6.88 19.77
CA ASP A 22 -11.89 -7.73 20.97
C ASP A 22 -10.77 -8.79 20.84
N SER A 23 -10.10 -8.84 19.69
CA SER A 23 -9.11 -9.87 19.35
C SER A 23 -8.00 -9.32 18.44
N LEU A 24 -6.94 -10.11 18.24
CA LEU A 24 -5.87 -9.79 17.30
C LEU A 24 -6.44 -9.65 15.88
N PRO A 25 -6.17 -8.54 15.15
CA PRO A 25 -6.66 -8.37 13.78
C PRO A 25 -6.02 -9.37 12.84
N VAL A 26 -6.79 -10.34 12.38
CA VAL A 26 -6.43 -11.24 11.29
C VAL A 26 -7.40 -11.01 10.13
N CYS A 27 -6.88 -10.55 9.00
CA CYS A 27 -7.65 -10.20 7.81
C CYS A 27 -7.30 -11.15 6.66
N VAL A 28 -8.22 -11.34 5.71
CA VAL A 28 -8.00 -12.17 4.53
C VAL A 28 -8.77 -11.67 3.33
N GLN A 29 -8.20 -11.88 2.14
CA GLN A 29 -8.94 -11.76 0.87
C GLN A 29 -10.00 -12.85 0.76
N PHE A 30 -11.17 -12.48 0.27
CA PHE A 30 -12.19 -13.47 -0.07
C PHE A 30 -11.65 -14.40 -1.17
N SER A 31 -11.44 -15.66 -0.82
CA SER A 31 -10.77 -16.64 -1.68
C SER A 31 -11.31 -18.04 -1.43
N PRO A 32 -11.06 -19.01 -2.33
CA PRO A 32 -11.43 -20.40 -2.11
C PRO A 32 -10.78 -20.96 -0.84
N VAL A 33 -11.57 -21.69 -0.06
CA VAL A 33 -11.10 -22.28 1.19
C VAL A 33 -10.45 -23.66 0.96
N PRO A 34 -9.28 -23.95 1.55
CA PRO A 34 -8.55 -25.19 1.33
C PRO A 34 -9.20 -26.39 2.04
N SER A 35 -10.02 -26.16 3.06
CA SER A 35 -10.75 -27.20 3.80
C SER A 35 -12.12 -26.68 4.26
N GLY A 36 -13.04 -27.57 4.67
CA GLY A 36 -14.39 -27.19 5.13
C GLY A 36 -15.43 -26.85 4.05
N PRO A 37 -16.63 -26.38 4.45
CA PRO A 37 -17.69 -25.93 3.55
C PRO A 37 -17.34 -24.63 2.80
N GLY A 38 -18.07 -24.30 1.73
CA GLY A 38 -17.85 -23.06 0.97
C GLY A 38 -17.15 -23.26 -0.37
N TRP A 39 -16.70 -22.16 -0.96
CA TRP A 39 -16.16 -22.11 -2.31
C TRP A 39 -14.82 -22.84 -2.43
N ARG A 40 -14.72 -23.75 -3.41
CA ARG A 40 -13.55 -24.61 -3.67
C ARG A 40 -12.90 -24.37 -5.04
N ASN A 41 -12.93 -23.14 -5.53
CA ASN A 41 -12.30 -22.72 -6.79
C ASN A 41 -13.08 -23.12 -8.05
N ALA A 42 -14.41 -23.03 -8.01
CA ALA A 42 -15.26 -23.14 -9.19
C ALA A 42 -15.30 -21.80 -9.95
N ASP A 43 -15.26 -21.85 -11.29
CA ASP A 43 -15.32 -20.68 -12.20
C ASP A 43 -16.74 -20.09 -12.36
N GLU A 44 -17.75 -20.74 -11.78
CA GLU A 44 -19.15 -20.31 -11.86
C GLU A 44 -19.47 -19.22 -10.82
N PRO A 45 -20.52 -18.40 -11.04
CA PRO A 45 -21.05 -17.52 -10.02
C PRO A 45 -21.34 -18.29 -8.73
N LEU A 46 -20.96 -17.72 -7.59
CA LEU A 46 -21.19 -18.33 -6.30
C LEU A 46 -22.63 -18.09 -5.90
N THR A 47 -23.32 -19.13 -5.44
CA THR A 47 -24.64 -18.94 -4.83
C THR A 47 -24.49 -18.21 -3.49
N ASP A 48 -25.56 -17.54 -3.05
CA ASP A 48 -25.61 -16.87 -1.76
C ASP A 48 -25.24 -17.83 -0.60
N GLU A 49 -25.70 -19.07 -0.66
CA GLU A 49 -25.39 -20.11 0.34
C GLU A 49 -23.89 -20.43 0.35
N LEU A 50 -23.26 -20.50 -0.83
CA LEU A 50 -21.84 -20.79 -0.95
C LEU A 50 -20.99 -19.63 -0.43
N ILE A 51 -21.39 -18.38 -0.70
CA ILE A 51 -20.74 -17.18 -0.15
C ILE A 51 -20.82 -17.19 1.38
N ARG A 52 -22.01 -17.40 1.94
CA ARG A 52 -22.22 -17.45 3.40
C ARG A 52 -21.42 -18.56 4.05
N ALA A 53 -21.45 -19.77 3.46
CA ALA A 53 -20.66 -20.90 3.96
C ALA A 53 -19.15 -20.64 3.89
N THR A 54 -18.68 -19.89 2.88
CA THR A 54 -17.27 -19.51 2.77
C THR A 54 -16.87 -18.55 3.87
N ILE A 55 -17.67 -17.52 4.13
CA ILE A 55 -17.42 -16.53 5.20
C ILE A 55 -17.44 -17.19 6.58
N ASP A 56 -18.40 -18.07 6.82
CA ASP A 56 -18.49 -18.81 8.07
C ASP A 56 -17.28 -19.70 8.27
N ASN A 57 -16.82 -20.35 7.21
CA ASN A 57 -15.63 -21.18 7.27
C ASN A 57 -14.35 -20.34 7.50
N ILE A 58 -14.24 -19.15 6.89
CA ILE A 58 -13.16 -18.19 7.16
C ILE A 58 -13.15 -17.79 8.65
N LEU A 59 -14.31 -17.48 9.22
CA LEU A 59 -14.46 -17.18 10.66
C LEU A 59 -14.07 -18.35 11.55
N ASP A 60 -14.52 -19.56 11.22
CA ASP A 60 -14.20 -20.78 11.97
C ASP A 60 -12.69 -21.10 11.96
N HIS A 61 -11.97 -20.63 10.93
CA HIS A 61 -10.51 -20.69 10.83
C HIS A 61 -9.79 -19.55 11.58
N GLY A 62 -10.53 -18.68 12.27
CA GLY A 62 -9.99 -17.64 13.16
C GLY A 62 -9.70 -16.31 12.48
N PHE A 63 -10.10 -16.10 11.23
CA PHE A 63 -10.04 -14.79 10.60
C PHE A 63 -11.13 -13.89 11.15
N THR A 64 -10.78 -12.65 11.44
CA THR A 64 -11.64 -11.65 12.11
C THR A 64 -11.97 -10.45 11.24
N GLY A 65 -11.35 -10.36 10.06
CA GLY A 65 -11.53 -9.30 9.09
C GLY A 65 -11.46 -9.82 7.66
N ILE A 66 -11.99 -9.02 6.74
CA ILE A 66 -12.03 -9.30 5.31
C ILE A 66 -11.53 -8.10 4.51
N GLU A 67 -10.81 -8.36 3.42
CA GLU A 67 -10.37 -7.31 2.51
C GLU A 67 -11.50 -6.87 1.56
N ALA A 68 -11.51 -5.58 1.23
CA ALA A 68 -12.38 -4.98 0.24
C ALA A 68 -11.55 -4.31 -0.87
N PRO A 69 -11.94 -4.42 -2.15
CA PRO A 69 -13.06 -5.22 -2.64
C PRO A 69 -12.72 -6.73 -2.68
N PRO A 70 -13.71 -7.63 -2.57
CA PRO A 70 -13.52 -9.08 -2.75
C PRO A 70 -13.14 -9.51 -4.18
N HIS A 71 -13.18 -8.60 -5.15
CA HIS A 71 -12.85 -8.84 -6.56
C HIS A 71 -13.76 -9.88 -7.24
N ARG A 72 -15.05 -9.86 -6.90
CA ARG A 72 -16.11 -10.66 -7.50
C ARG A 72 -17.06 -9.78 -8.32
N SER A 73 -18.22 -10.29 -8.73
CA SER A 73 -19.23 -9.43 -9.38
C SER A 73 -19.76 -8.39 -8.36
N PRO A 74 -20.31 -7.25 -8.81
CA PRO A 74 -20.84 -6.22 -7.89
C PRO A 74 -21.90 -6.75 -6.91
N GLU A 75 -22.72 -7.70 -7.35
CA GLU A 75 -23.74 -8.35 -6.53
C GLU A 75 -23.10 -9.27 -5.47
N GLU A 76 -22.10 -10.07 -5.87
CA GLU A 76 -21.36 -10.96 -4.98
C GLU A 76 -20.55 -10.16 -3.96
N ASP A 77 -19.81 -9.13 -4.38
CA ASP A 77 -19.02 -8.24 -3.51
C ASP A 77 -19.89 -7.63 -2.42
N LYS A 78 -21.08 -7.14 -2.79
CA LYS A 78 -22.03 -6.57 -1.83
C LYS A 78 -22.51 -7.61 -0.81
N LEU A 79 -22.82 -8.83 -1.26
CA LEU A 79 -23.24 -9.90 -0.37
C LEU A 79 -22.10 -10.34 0.56
N ILE A 80 -20.89 -10.51 0.02
CA ILE A 80 -19.70 -10.91 0.77
C ILE A 80 -19.44 -9.92 1.90
N LEU A 81 -19.34 -8.62 1.58
CA LEU A 81 -19.05 -7.58 2.57
C LEU A 81 -20.18 -7.46 3.59
N SER A 82 -21.44 -7.37 3.14
CA SER A 82 -22.56 -7.22 4.06
C SER A 82 -22.73 -8.42 5.00
N TYR A 83 -22.51 -9.65 4.52
CA TYR A 83 -22.60 -10.83 5.36
C TYR A 83 -21.43 -10.92 6.34
N ALA A 84 -20.18 -10.72 5.88
CA ALA A 84 -19.00 -10.69 6.74
C ALA A 84 -19.15 -9.66 7.87
N GLN A 85 -19.62 -8.45 7.55
CA GLN A 85 -19.89 -7.41 8.54
C GLN A 85 -21.01 -7.78 9.51
N SER A 86 -22.08 -8.44 9.03
CA SER A 86 -23.16 -8.95 9.89
C SER A 86 -22.69 -10.02 10.87
N ARG A 87 -21.60 -10.71 10.54
CA ARG A 87 -20.92 -11.69 11.39
C ARG A 87 -19.87 -11.07 12.31
N GLY A 88 -19.75 -9.74 12.32
CA GLY A 88 -18.81 -9.01 13.17
C GLY A 88 -17.38 -9.01 12.63
N MET A 89 -17.16 -9.23 11.34
CA MET A 89 -15.84 -9.04 10.72
C MET A 89 -15.55 -7.54 10.52
N PHE A 90 -14.29 -7.13 10.70
CA PHE A 90 -13.86 -5.79 10.29
C PHE A 90 -13.49 -5.78 8.81
N VAL A 91 -13.34 -4.58 8.22
CA VAL A 91 -12.96 -4.43 6.83
C VAL A 91 -11.63 -3.70 6.71
N SER A 92 -10.71 -4.26 5.92
CA SER A 92 -9.52 -3.58 5.43
C SER A 92 -9.72 -3.23 3.97
N ALA A 93 -9.75 -1.93 3.63
CA ALA A 93 -10.15 -1.52 2.28
C ALA A 93 -8.97 -1.05 1.42
N HIS A 94 -8.80 -1.69 0.28
CA HIS A 94 -7.89 -1.26 -0.78
C HIS A 94 -8.60 -0.22 -1.64
N VAL A 95 -8.17 1.04 -1.48
CA VAL A 95 -8.69 2.17 -2.27
C VAL A 95 -7.69 2.71 -3.29
N GLY A 96 -6.45 2.21 -3.24
CA GLY A 96 -5.46 2.16 -4.31
C GLY A 96 -5.07 3.47 -4.99
N SER A 97 -3.76 3.68 -5.12
CA SER A 97 -3.13 4.65 -6.04
C SER A 97 -3.77 6.05 -6.06
N VAL A 98 -4.12 6.58 -4.88
CA VAL A 98 -4.68 7.94 -4.75
C VAL A 98 -3.65 9.00 -5.16
N GLU A 99 -2.37 8.65 -5.07
CA GLU A 99 -1.20 9.40 -5.52
C GLU A 99 -0.92 9.26 -7.04
N ILE A 100 -1.85 8.64 -7.79
CA ILE A 100 -1.88 8.62 -9.25
C ILE A 100 -0.67 7.88 -9.85
N PHE A 101 -0.02 6.98 -9.11
CA PHE A 101 0.98 6.09 -9.69
C PHE A 101 0.31 4.99 -10.51
N GLY A 102 0.97 4.62 -11.61
CA GLY A 102 0.60 3.47 -12.42
C GLY A 102 1.47 2.26 -12.06
N ARG A 103 0.98 1.06 -12.39
CA ARG A 103 1.76 -0.17 -12.23
C ARG A 103 2.92 -0.26 -13.23
N ASP A 104 2.67 0.19 -14.46
CA ASP A 104 3.57 -0.02 -15.61
C ASP A 104 4.02 1.28 -16.31
N ALA A 105 3.75 2.43 -15.69
CA ALA A 105 4.07 3.74 -16.22
C ALA A 105 4.25 4.76 -15.08
N PRO A 106 5.01 5.86 -15.29
CA PRO A 106 5.07 6.95 -14.33
C PRO A 106 3.68 7.55 -14.09
N SER A 107 3.56 8.34 -13.03
CA SER A 107 2.37 9.17 -12.84
C SER A 107 2.15 10.06 -14.07
N PRO A 108 0.90 10.20 -14.56
CA PRO A 108 0.58 11.10 -15.66
C PRO A 108 0.75 12.58 -15.28
N ILE A 109 0.85 12.90 -13.99
CA ILE A 109 1.16 14.23 -13.48
C ILE A 109 2.42 14.10 -12.64
N CYS A 110 3.47 14.86 -12.96
CA CYS A 110 4.72 14.83 -12.21
C CYS A 110 4.50 15.17 -10.74
N VAL A 111 5.09 14.38 -9.83
CA VAL A 111 4.99 14.54 -8.36
C VAL A 111 5.43 15.93 -7.89
N TYR A 112 6.33 16.57 -8.64
CA TYR A 112 6.86 17.89 -8.37
C TYR A 112 6.08 19.03 -9.04
N SER A 113 5.05 18.69 -9.82
CA SER A 113 4.17 19.68 -10.45
C SER A 113 3.18 20.26 -9.43
N LYS A 114 2.75 21.50 -9.66
CA LYS A 114 1.74 22.16 -8.81
C LYS A 114 0.36 21.51 -8.93
N ASP A 115 0.08 20.88 -10.07
CA ASP A 115 -1.21 20.26 -10.35
C ASP A 115 -1.35 18.89 -9.67
N TYR A 116 -0.24 18.29 -9.23
CA TYR A 116 -0.22 16.97 -8.60
C TYR A 116 -1.09 16.92 -7.35
N ALA A 117 -0.87 17.83 -6.41
CA ALA A 117 -1.64 17.89 -5.16
C ALA A 117 -3.15 18.09 -5.39
N ILE A 118 -3.53 18.83 -6.45
CA ILE A 118 -4.93 19.08 -6.80
C ILE A 118 -5.59 17.78 -7.27
N GLU A 119 -4.94 17.02 -8.14
CA GLU A 119 -5.47 15.74 -8.63
C GLU A 119 -5.47 14.68 -7.53
N VAL A 120 -4.44 14.63 -6.69
CA VAL A 120 -4.39 13.73 -5.51
C VAL A 120 -5.55 14.04 -4.57
N GLU A 121 -5.82 15.31 -4.28
CA GLU A 121 -6.97 15.70 -3.45
C GLU A 121 -8.29 15.24 -4.05
N ARG A 122 -8.48 15.41 -5.36
CA ARG A 122 -9.67 14.93 -6.07
C ARG A 122 -9.84 13.41 -5.90
N ARG A 123 -8.78 12.62 -6.13
CA ARG A 123 -8.80 11.17 -5.98
C ARG A 123 -9.04 10.72 -4.55
N VAL A 124 -8.39 11.34 -3.58
CA VAL A 124 -8.62 11.07 -2.15
C VAL A 124 -10.09 11.28 -1.80
N ARG A 125 -10.72 12.35 -2.27
CA ARG A 125 -12.15 12.60 -2.03
C ARG A 125 -13.04 11.53 -2.65
N GLU A 126 -12.71 11.06 -3.85
CA GLU A 126 -13.44 9.98 -4.52
C GLU A 126 -13.29 8.63 -3.80
N SER A 127 -12.06 8.29 -3.40
CA SER A 127 -11.76 7.08 -2.63
C SER A 127 -12.42 7.11 -1.25
N LEU A 128 -12.36 8.21 -0.51
CA LEU A 128 -13.06 8.32 0.77
C LEU A 128 -14.58 8.24 0.60
N LYS A 129 -15.12 8.74 -0.51
CA LYS A 129 -16.56 8.62 -0.82
C LYS A 129 -16.98 7.18 -1.05
N SER A 130 -16.14 6.34 -1.66
CA SER A 130 -16.47 4.91 -1.88
C SER A 130 -16.49 4.10 -0.58
N LEU A 131 -15.83 4.59 0.47
CA LEU A 131 -15.82 3.98 1.80
C LEU A 131 -17.02 4.34 2.67
N ASN A 132 -17.84 5.31 2.25
CA ASN A 132 -19.01 5.72 3.01
C ASN A 132 -19.97 4.54 3.18
N GLY A 133 -20.31 4.23 4.44
CA GLY A 133 -21.23 3.16 4.76
C GLY A 133 -20.60 1.77 4.75
N ILE A 134 -19.28 1.66 4.91
CA ILE A 134 -18.61 0.42 5.31
C ILE A 134 -18.51 0.40 6.85
N PRO A 135 -19.45 -0.23 7.58
CA PRO A 135 -19.30 -0.43 9.01
C PRO A 135 -18.00 -1.16 9.36
N ARG A 136 -17.43 -0.85 10.52
CA ARG A 136 -16.24 -1.53 11.05
C ARG A 136 -15.04 -1.49 10.09
N LEU A 137 -14.89 -0.39 9.35
CA LEU A 137 -13.65 -0.12 8.61
C LEU A 137 -12.51 0.00 9.62
N TYR A 138 -11.48 -0.83 9.46
CA TYR A 138 -10.34 -0.87 10.37
C TYR A 138 -9.21 0.04 9.86
N ASN A 139 -8.87 -0.11 8.59
CA ASN A 139 -7.80 0.61 7.91
C ASN A 139 -8.06 0.66 6.40
N ILE A 140 -7.27 1.49 5.72
CA ILE A 140 -7.25 1.53 4.25
C ILE A 140 -5.84 1.36 3.72
N PHE A 141 -5.74 0.86 2.50
CA PHE A 141 -4.54 0.84 1.66
C PHE A 141 -4.75 1.83 0.51
N PRO A 142 -4.32 3.10 0.65
CA PRO A 142 -4.58 4.12 -0.35
C PRO A 142 -3.49 4.23 -1.42
N PHE A 143 -2.33 3.62 -1.18
CA PHE A 143 -1.17 3.76 -2.05
C PHE A 143 -1.13 2.67 -3.12
N GLN A 144 -0.45 2.96 -4.22
CA GLN A 144 -0.08 2.01 -5.26
C GLN A 144 0.78 0.93 -4.65
N ASP A 145 0.37 -0.30 -4.91
CA ASP A 145 1.11 -1.50 -4.51
C ASP A 145 2.31 -1.73 -5.45
N GLU A 146 3.43 -2.16 -4.88
CA GLU A 146 4.67 -2.56 -5.58
C GLU A 146 5.13 -1.65 -6.77
N PRO A 147 5.40 -0.35 -6.56
CA PRO A 147 5.65 0.61 -7.65
C PRO A 147 6.87 0.33 -8.56
N PHE A 148 7.84 -0.48 -8.12
CA PHE A 148 9.08 -0.78 -8.87
C PHE A 148 8.96 -1.94 -9.84
N HIS A 149 7.80 -2.60 -9.90
CA HIS A 149 7.64 -3.80 -10.72
C HIS A 149 8.00 -3.56 -12.20
N ALA A 150 7.72 -2.37 -12.74
CA ALA A 150 7.99 -2.04 -14.14
C ALA A 150 9.37 -1.39 -14.41
N GLY A 151 10.21 -1.23 -13.39
CA GLY A 151 11.58 -0.76 -13.53
C GLY A 151 11.70 0.60 -14.23
N PRO A 152 12.56 0.76 -15.25
CA PRO A 152 12.78 2.07 -15.90
C PRO A 152 11.52 2.63 -16.57
N LYS A 153 10.54 1.79 -16.89
CA LYS A 153 9.28 2.24 -17.48
C LYS A 153 8.43 3.04 -16.51
N SER A 154 8.67 2.94 -15.21
CA SER A 154 8.01 3.74 -14.18
C SER A 154 8.67 5.12 -13.98
N PHE A 155 9.81 5.39 -14.64
CA PHE A 155 10.55 6.63 -14.43
C PHE A 155 9.99 7.74 -15.31
N ASP A 156 9.56 8.84 -14.68
CA ASP A 156 9.19 10.05 -15.39
C ASP A 156 10.46 10.78 -15.86
N MET A 157 10.48 11.16 -17.14
CA MET A 157 11.57 11.87 -17.80
C MET A 157 11.12 13.25 -18.32
N SER A 158 10.00 13.76 -17.78
CA SER A 158 9.47 15.10 -18.05
C SER A 158 10.46 16.20 -17.68
N GLN A 159 10.24 17.40 -18.22
CA GLN A 159 11.11 18.54 -17.93
C GLN A 159 11.07 18.93 -16.44
N GLU A 160 9.90 18.84 -15.79
CA GLU A 160 9.74 19.13 -14.37
C GLU A 160 10.61 18.19 -13.52
N VAL A 161 10.66 16.90 -13.87
CA VAL A 161 11.54 15.93 -13.21
C VAL A 161 13.01 16.24 -13.43
N LYS A 162 13.40 16.57 -14.67
CA LYS A 162 14.79 16.95 -14.98
C LYS A 162 15.23 18.19 -14.21
N ASP A 163 14.35 19.17 -14.08
CA ASP A 163 14.61 20.40 -13.35
C ASP A 163 14.75 20.15 -11.85
N GLU A 164 13.88 19.31 -11.27
CA GLU A 164 13.97 18.91 -9.86
C GLU A 164 15.25 18.09 -9.58
N PHE A 165 15.61 17.16 -10.47
CA PHE A 165 16.86 16.42 -10.35
C PHE A 165 18.07 17.36 -10.36
N ARG A 166 18.12 18.28 -11.34
CA ARG A 166 19.19 19.28 -11.43
C ARG A 166 19.26 20.17 -10.19
N ARG A 167 18.11 20.54 -9.63
CA ARG A 167 18.04 21.30 -8.38
C ARG A 167 18.62 20.54 -7.19
N ARG A 168 18.37 19.22 -7.08
CA ARG A 168 18.86 18.37 -5.98
C ARG A 168 20.35 18.04 -6.10
N TYR A 169 20.83 17.68 -7.29
CA TYR A 169 22.17 17.11 -7.47
C TYR A 169 23.17 18.02 -8.20
N GLY A 170 22.70 19.11 -8.81
CA GLY A 170 23.53 20.13 -9.45
C GLY A 170 24.01 19.80 -10.86
N TYR A 171 23.48 18.76 -11.50
CA TYR A 171 23.79 18.37 -12.88
C TYR A 171 22.56 17.74 -13.57
N ASP A 172 22.66 17.49 -14.88
CA ASP A 172 21.54 16.98 -15.67
C ASP A 172 21.20 15.52 -15.34
N LEU A 173 19.90 15.21 -15.28
CA LEU A 173 19.42 13.83 -15.14
C LEU A 173 19.97 12.98 -16.29
N PRO A 174 20.65 11.84 -16.01
CA PRO A 174 21.13 10.95 -17.05
C PRO A 174 20.02 10.50 -17.99
N GLU A 175 20.28 10.48 -19.30
CA GLU A 175 19.28 10.13 -20.32
C GLU A 175 18.89 8.64 -20.30
N ASP A 176 19.80 7.78 -19.83
CA ASP A 176 19.58 6.34 -19.72
C ASP A 176 20.41 5.71 -18.58
N LEU A 177 20.00 4.50 -18.16
CA LEU A 177 20.64 3.77 -17.08
C LEU A 177 22.08 3.34 -17.39
N GLY A 178 22.41 3.08 -18.66
CA GLY A 178 23.75 2.68 -19.07
C GLY A 178 24.75 3.78 -18.78
N THR A 179 24.44 5.01 -19.22
CA THR A 179 25.26 6.20 -18.95
C THR A 179 25.42 6.46 -17.45
N ALA A 180 24.36 6.31 -16.67
CA ALA A 180 24.43 6.51 -15.21
C ALA A 180 25.36 5.50 -14.53
N ARG A 181 25.38 4.23 -14.97
CA ARG A 181 26.19 3.14 -14.38
C ARG A 181 27.71 3.35 -14.52
N GLU A 182 28.15 4.13 -15.49
CA GLU A 182 29.59 4.41 -15.69
C GLU A 182 30.15 5.36 -14.62
N ASN A 183 29.29 6.07 -13.90
CA ASN A 183 29.67 6.98 -12.82
C ASN A 183 28.96 6.57 -11.52
N PRO A 184 29.67 6.02 -10.51
CA PRO A 184 29.07 5.53 -9.28
C PRO A 184 28.22 6.56 -8.53
N ARG A 185 28.62 7.84 -8.56
CA ARG A 185 27.83 8.91 -7.97
C ARG A 185 26.54 9.12 -8.74
N ALA A 186 26.62 9.23 -10.07
CA ALA A 186 25.44 9.43 -10.89
C ALA A 186 24.46 8.26 -10.83
N TRP A 187 24.98 7.04 -10.71
CA TRP A 187 24.18 5.84 -10.48
C TRP A 187 23.40 5.90 -9.17
N LEU A 188 24.07 6.23 -8.07
CA LEU A 188 23.43 6.33 -6.75
C LEU A 188 22.42 7.47 -6.69
N ASP A 189 22.77 8.64 -7.23
CA ASP A 189 21.89 9.82 -7.27
C ASP A 189 20.62 9.52 -8.10
N LEU A 190 20.73 8.80 -9.23
CA LEU A 190 19.59 8.38 -10.04
C LEU A 190 18.66 7.40 -9.30
N LEU A 191 19.24 6.37 -8.65
CA LEU A 191 18.45 5.39 -7.88
C LEU A 191 17.72 6.04 -6.71
N ASN A 192 18.42 6.87 -5.93
CA ASN A 192 17.83 7.60 -4.80
C ASN A 192 16.72 8.52 -5.29
N PHE A 193 16.94 9.26 -6.37
CA PHE A 193 15.94 10.20 -6.89
C PHE A 193 14.65 9.51 -7.34
N HIS A 194 14.74 8.38 -8.05
CA HIS A 194 13.55 7.64 -8.46
C HIS A 194 12.88 6.91 -7.28
N SER A 195 13.65 6.48 -6.27
CA SER A 195 13.12 6.01 -4.99
C SER A 195 12.36 7.10 -4.24
N ASP A 196 12.94 8.30 -4.15
CA ASP A 196 12.33 9.47 -3.52
C ASP A 196 10.98 9.83 -4.14
N ASN A 197 10.85 9.73 -5.47
CA ASN A 197 9.64 10.11 -6.20
C ASN A 197 8.37 9.43 -5.64
N PHE A 198 8.46 8.15 -5.26
CA PHE A 198 7.33 7.43 -4.66
C PHE A 198 7.03 7.93 -3.26
N SER A 199 8.06 8.01 -2.41
CA SER A 199 7.92 8.50 -1.04
C SER A 199 7.41 9.95 -0.97
N ASP A 200 7.84 10.82 -1.88
CA ASP A 200 7.41 12.21 -2.01
C ASP A 200 5.92 12.28 -2.40
N GLY A 201 5.49 11.44 -3.35
CA GLY A 201 4.08 11.30 -3.73
C GLY A 201 3.21 10.78 -2.58
N TRP A 202 3.63 9.71 -1.91
CA TRP A 202 2.91 9.13 -0.77
C TRP A 202 2.81 10.09 0.41
N ARG A 203 3.86 10.86 0.71
CA ARG A 203 3.82 11.89 1.77
C ARG A 203 2.82 13.00 1.43
N GLN A 204 2.75 13.43 0.18
CA GLN A 204 1.73 14.40 -0.27
C GLN A 204 0.33 13.82 -0.11
N ALA A 205 0.10 12.61 -0.62
CA ALA A 205 -1.19 11.91 -0.51
C ALA A 205 -1.62 11.68 0.93
N TYR A 206 -0.71 11.23 1.81
CA TYR A 206 -0.97 11.05 3.24
C TYR A 206 -1.42 12.37 3.88
N ARG A 207 -0.67 13.47 3.69
CA ARG A 207 -1.02 14.78 4.28
C ARG A 207 -2.40 15.26 3.82
N ILE A 208 -2.69 15.13 2.53
CA ILE A 208 -3.98 15.49 1.94
C ILE A 208 -5.09 14.63 2.55
N LEU A 209 -4.90 13.31 2.61
CA LEU A 209 -5.86 12.38 3.19
C LEU A 209 -6.15 12.68 4.65
N LYS A 210 -5.12 12.83 5.49
CA LYS A 210 -5.28 13.17 6.90
C LYS A 210 -5.88 14.56 7.13
N SER A 211 -5.72 15.49 6.19
CA SER A 211 -6.40 16.80 6.26
C SER A 211 -7.91 16.72 6.02
N ILE A 212 -8.37 15.71 5.28
CA ILE A 212 -9.79 15.50 4.93
C ILE A 212 -10.46 14.55 5.93
N SER A 213 -9.77 13.48 6.33
CA SER A 213 -10.28 12.42 7.21
C SER A 213 -9.15 11.98 8.16
N PRO A 214 -8.86 12.77 9.21
CA PRO A 214 -7.77 12.48 10.16
C PRO A 214 -7.96 11.18 10.95
N GLU A 215 -9.19 10.68 11.06
CA GLU A 215 -9.56 9.48 11.79
C GLU A 215 -9.23 8.16 11.06
N VAL A 216 -9.11 8.20 9.73
CA VAL A 216 -8.82 7.01 8.92
C VAL A 216 -7.40 6.53 9.21
N THR A 217 -7.26 5.24 9.49
CA THR A 217 -5.96 4.58 9.60
C THR A 217 -5.41 4.30 8.20
N VAL A 218 -4.36 5.02 7.82
CA VAL A 218 -3.65 4.85 6.54
C VAL A 218 -2.57 3.80 6.67
N THR A 219 -2.65 2.78 5.81
CA THR A 219 -1.69 1.67 5.77
C THR A 219 -0.76 1.81 4.59
N LEU A 220 0.54 1.70 4.85
CA LEU A 220 1.55 1.57 3.82
C LEU A 220 2.00 0.10 3.75
N THR A 221 1.90 -0.48 2.56
CA THR A 221 2.40 -1.83 2.28
C THR A 221 3.86 -1.74 1.85
N HIS A 222 4.69 -2.60 2.45
CA HIS A 222 6.05 -2.85 2.01
C HIS A 222 6.16 -4.30 1.54
N ASP A 223 6.59 -4.47 0.31
CA ASP A 223 6.83 -5.79 -0.25
C ASP A 223 8.24 -6.28 0.10
N SER A 224 8.33 -7.51 0.61
CA SER A 224 9.60 -8.22 0.83
C SER A 224 10.48 -8.30 -0.43
N HIS A 225 9.92 -8.25 -1.64
CA HIS A 225 10.71 -8.14 -2.86
C HIS A 225 11.52 -6.84 -2.90
N ASN A 226 10.92 -5.71 -2.57
CA ASN A 226 11.55 -4.40 -2.67
C ASN A 226 12.65 -4.20 -1.60
N THR A 227 12.49 -4.82 -0.44
CA THR A 227 13.49 -4.74 0.65
C THR A 227 14.61 -5.79 0.53
N LEU A 228 14.39 -6.93 -0.14
CA LEU A 228 15.29 -8.09 -0.05
C LEU A 228 15.83 -8.58 -1.41
N GLY A 229 15.70 -7.76 -2.45
CA GLY A 229 16.35 -7.92 -3.75
C GLY A 229 15.49 -8.62 -4.80
N GLY A 230 14.18 -8.45 -4.73
CA GLY A 230 13.20 -8.57 -5.80
C GLY A 230 12.61 -9.97 -6.08
N GLY A 231 11.42 -9.96 -6.67
CA GLY A 231 10.63 -11.13 -7.06
C GLY A 231 10.91 -11.61 -8.48
N PHE A 232 10.22 -12.68 -8.90
CA PHE A 232 10.34 -13.20 -10.25
C PHE A 232 9.83 -12.16 -11.28
N GLY A 233 10.69 -11.75 -12.20
CA GLY A 233 10.34 -10.77 -13.24
C GLY A 233 10.40 -9.31 -12.80
N SER A 234 10.78 -9.04 -11.54
CA SER A 234 10.98 -7.68 -11.04
C SER A 234 12.36 -7.12 -11.44
N HIS A 235 12.45 -5.81 -11.64
CA HIS A 235 13.70 -5.10 -11.93
C HIS A 235 14.56 -4.87 -10.66
N THR A 236 15.01 -5.98 -10.07
CA THR A 236 15.69 -6.04 -8.76
C THR A 236 16.97 -5.22 -8.68
N GLU A 237 17.59 -4.93 -9.82
CA GLU A 237 18.79 -4.10 -9.96
C GLU A 237 18.53 -2.60 -9.76
N LEU A 238 17.26 -2.19 -9.70
CA LEU A 238 16.80 -0.83 -9.49
C LEU A 238 15.98 -0.66 -8.20
N ALA A 239 15.64 -1.78 -7.54
CA ALA A 239 14.80 -1.82 -6.35
C ALA A 239 15.64 -2.21 -5.13
N ILE A 240 16.15 -1.20 -4.40
CA ILE A 240 16.76 -1.39 -3.09
C ILE A 240 16.17 -0.34 -2.17
N ASP A 241 15.22 -0.76 -1.32
CA ASP A 241 14.39 0.18 -0.58
C ASP A 241 14.61 0.09 0.92
N ASP A 242 14.78 1.28 1.51
CA ASP A 242 14.76 1.49 2.96
C ASP A 242 13.31 1.79 3.39
N VAL A 243 12.75 0.85 4.13
CA VAL A 243 11.41 0.93 4.74
C VAL A 243 11.22 2.25 5.51
N PHE A 244 12.25 2.72 6.21
CA PHE A 244 12.13 3.95 7.00
C PHE A 244 11.98 5.19 6.11
N HIS A 245 12.72 5.22 5.00
CA HIS A 245 12.67 6.30 4.02
C HIS A 245 11.28 6.43 3.37
N TRP A 246 10.67 5.28 3.07
CA TRP A 246 9.43 5.19 2.29
C TRP A 246 8.15 5.43 3.05
N GLY A 247 8.23 5.45 4.37
CA GLY A 247 7.15 6.01 5.15
C GLY A 247 7.12 5.62 6.60
N GLY A 248 8.15 4.95 7.12
CA GLY A 248 8.32 4.58 8.52
C GLY A 248 8.12 5.70 9.54
N ASP A 249 8.15 6.97 9.10
CA ASP A 249 7.95 8.16 9.92
C ASP A 249 6.56 8.81 9.80
N PHE A 250 5.71 8.40 8.84
CA PHE A 250 4.41 9.07 8.62
C PHE A 250 3.20 8.15 8.55
N ALA A 251 3.31 6.90 8.08
CA ALA A 251 2.12 6.05 7.94
C ALA A 251 1.57 5.63 9.32
N ASP A 252 0.24 5.49 9.42
CA ASP A 252 -0.40 5.09 10.69
C ASP A 252 -0.18 3.61 10.99
N MET A 253 -0.11 2.78 9.94
CA MET A 253 0.14 1.35 10.01
C MET A 253 1.05 0.88 8.86
N TYR A 254 1.84 -0.16 9.12
CA TYR A 254 2.66 -0.83 8.12
C TYR A 254 2.21 -2.28 7.97
N VAL A 255 2.13 -2.73 6.73
CA VAL A 255 1.95 -4.13 6.39
C VAL A 255 3.18 -4.57 5.59
N PHE A 256 3.68 -5.75 5.90
CA PHE A 256 4.77 -6.36 5.17
C PHE A 256 4.28 -7.60 4.44
N ASP A 257 4.41 -7.58 3.12
CA ASP A 257 4.09 -8.73 2.28
C ASP A 257 5.30 -9.65 2.28
N ILE A 258 5.15 -10.77 2.97
CA ILE A 258 6.23 -11.74 3.15
C ILE A 258 5.83 -13.04 2.48
N TYR A 259 6.49 -13.35 1.39
CA TYR A 259 6.45 -14.67 0.78
C TYR A 259 7.65 -15.47 1.28
N PRO A 260 7.47 -16.44 2.19
CA PRO A 260 8.54 -17.33 2.57
C PRO A 260 8.81 -18.25 1.37
N TYR A 261 9.70 -17.83 0.48
CA TYR A 261 10.26 -18.65 -0.59
C TYR A 261 11.10 -19.77 0.04
N MET A 262 10.42 -20.75 0.63
CA MET A 262 11.03 -21.83 1.40
C MET A 262 11.67 -22.89 0.50
N SER A 263 11.56 -22.78 -0.82
CA SER A 263 11.98 -23.88 -1.70
C SER A 263 12.80 -23.49 -2.92
N ILE A 264 12.59 -22.36 -3.59
CA ILE A 264 13.25 -22.13 -4.89
C ILE A 264 13.55 -20.64 -5.11
N ASP A 265 14.80 -20.35 -5.48
CA ASP A 265 15.27 -19.01 -5.80
C ASP A 265 14.66 -18.54 -7.13
N PHE A 266 13.92 -17.42 -7.10
CA PHE A 266 13.38 -16.78 -8.30
C PHE A 266 14.27 -15.64 -8.84
N ARG A 267 15.49 -15.48 -8.31
CA ARG A 267 16.45 -14.52 -8.84
C ARG A 267 17.45 -15.18 -9.77
N PHE A 268 17.52 -14.66 -10.98
CA PHE A 268 18.54 -15.00 -11.96
C PHE A 268 19.80 -14.19 -11.66
N GLY A 269 20.88 -14.87 -11.27
CA GLY A 269 22.22 -14.31 -11.30
C GLY A 269 23.27 -15.27 -10.73
N GLU A 270 24.16 -15.88 -11.52
CA GLU A 270 24.12 -16.24 -12.95
C GLU A 270 22.85 -17.07 -13.26
N PRO A 271 22.31 -17.14 -14.50
CA PRO A 271 21.07 -17.86 -14.75
C PRO A 271 21.19 -19.34 -14.30
N SER A 272 20.45 -19.69 -13.23
CA SER A 272 19.94 -21.04 -12.98
C SER A 272 20.92 -22.15 -12.56
N LYS A 273 22.00 -21.88 -11.80
CA LYS A 273 22.98 -22.95 -11.46
C LYS A 273 22.98 -23.51 -10.03
N PHE A 274 22.57 -22.79 -8.99
CA PHE A 274 22.59 -23.35 -7.62
C PHE A 274 21.44 -22.87 -6.74
N LEU A 275 20.69 -23.83 -6.18
CA LEU A 275 19.64 -23.63 -5.20
C LEU A 275 20.27 -23.19 -3.86
N LYS A 276 19.99 -21.97 -3.39
CA LYS A 276 20.31 -21.56 -2.02
C LYS A 276 19.02 -21.26 -1.25
N PRO A 277 18.81 -21.86 -0.05
CA PRO A 277 17.64 -21.59 0.77
C PRO A 277 17.65 -20.15 1.31
N ARG A 278 16.54 -19.43 1.16
CA ARG A 278 16.37 -18.02 1.56
C ARG A 278 16.02 -17.81 3.05
N ILE A 279 16.52 -18.66 3.96
CA ILE A 279 16.28 -18.50 5.41
C ILE A 279 16.71 -17.10 5.91
N ALA A 280 17.71 -16.47 5.28
CA ALA A 280 18.19 -15.13 5.64
C ALA A 280 17.16 -14.01 5.40
N GLN A 281 16.27 -14.11 4.40
CA GLN A 281 15.28 -13.07 4.11
C GLN A 281 14.23 -12.99 5.22
N THR A 282 13.63 -14.11 5.61
CA THR A 282 12.66 -14.16 6.72
C THR A 282 13.25 -13.64 8.03
N HIS A 283 14.50 -14.00 8.36
CA HIS A 283 15.16 -13.51 9.57
C HIS A 283 15.41 -12.00 9.53
N TYR A 284 15.82 -11.46 8.37
CA TYR A 284 16.05 -10.02 8.20
C TYR A 284 14.75 -9.22 8.20
N THR A 285 13.67 -9.71 7.57
CA THR A 285 12.35 -9.08 7.64
C THR A 285 11.84 -9.01 9.07
N MET A 286 11.96 -10.13 9.81
CA MET A 286 11.59 -10.16 11.23
C MET A 286 12.44 -9.16 12.05
N ALA A 287 13.72 -8.97 11.71
CA ALA A 287 14.57 -7.97 12.35
C ALA A 287 14.18 -6.52 11.99
N GLN A 288 13.81 -6.23 10.74
CA GLN A 288 13.35 -4.90 10.31
C GLN A 288 11.98 -4.56 10.92
N MET A 289 11.03 -5.49 10.93
CA MET A 289 9.75 -5.33 11.62
C MET A 289 9.93 -5.10 13.13
N ARG A 290 10.90 -5.79 13.74
CA ARG A 290 11.28 -5.52 15.14
C ARG A 290 11.81 -4.09 15.31
N ASN A 291 12.64 -3.58 14.41
CA ASN A 291 13.16 -2.21 14.50
C ASN A 291 12.05 -1.16 14.39
N LEU A 292 11.10 -1.32 13.47
CA LEU A 292 9.92 -0.46 13.32
C LEU A 292 9.10 -0.38 14.61
N THR A 293 8.84 -1.53 15.24
CA THR A 293 8.06 -1.60 16.49
C THR A 293 8.80 -1.01 17.69
N THR A 294 10.14 -1.03 17.71
CA THR A 294 10.94 -0.40 18.78
C THR A 294 11.13 1.12 18.64
N ILE A 295 11.11 1.68 17.42
CA ILE A 295 11.27 3.13 17.22
C ILE A 295 9.95 3.86 17.48
N THR A 296 8.82 3.28 17.06
CA THR A 296 7.47 3.82 17.31
C THR A 296 7.07 3.83 18.79
N THR A 297 7.57 2.89 19.59
CA THR A 297 7.37 2.90 21.06
C THR A 297 8.17 4.00 21.76
N ASN A 298 9.36 4.37 21.27
CA ASN A 298 10.17 5.43 21.86
C ASN A 298 9.58 6.84 21.64
N PHE A 299 8.85 7.08 20.55
CA PHE A 299 8.15 8.35 20.36
C PHE A 299 6.91 8.52 21.25
N ARG A 300 6.24 7.42 21.63
CA ARG A 300 5.12 7.48 22.60
C ARG A 300 5.56 7.77 24.04
N ILE A 301 6.82 7.47 24.40
CA ILE A 301 7.33 7.69 25.77
C ILE A 301 7.83 9.13 25.97
N LEU A 302 8.22 9.85 24.90
CA LEU A 302 8.77 11.21 25.01
C LEU A 302 7.71 12.34 24.98
N GLY A 303 6.42 12.01 24.89
CA GLY A 303 5.30 12.95 25.00
C GLY A 303 4.82 13.22 26.44
N GLY A 304 5.52 12.70 27.46
CA GLY A 304 5.21 12.95 28.86
C GLY A 304 5.77 14.29 29.33
N ASN A 305 4.86 15.23 29.61
CA ASN A 305 5.08 16.50 30.30
C ASN A 305 6.37 16.57 31.15
N ILE A 306 7.33 17.40 30.74
CA ILE A 306 8.29 17.97 31.68
C ILE A 306 7.65 19.23 32.23
N GLN A 307 6.94 19.09 33.35
CA GLN A 307 6.68 20.19 34.27
C GLN A 307 7.96 20.45 35.08
N SER A 308 8.70 21.51 34.72
CA SER A 308 9.29 22.53 35.60
C SER A 308 10.18 23.44 34.76
#